data_AF-A0A356WA32-F1
#
_entry.id   AF-A0A356WA32-F1
#
_cell.length_a   1.000
_cell.length_b   1.000
_cell.length_c   1.000
_cell.angle_alpha   90.00
_cell.angle_beta   90.00
_cell.angle_gamma   90.00
#
_symmetry.space_group_name_H-M   'P 1'
#
loop_
_entity.id
_entity.type
_entity.pdbx_description
1 polymer ?
#
loop_
_entity_poly.entity_id
_entity_poly.type
_entity_poly.pdbx_seq_one_letter_code
_entity_poly.pdbx_strand_id
1 'polypeptide(L)'
;MTASKTASRRASKDRYHHGDLKMALLRAAEAELAENGIESFSLRAVAKRAGVSHGAPAHHFKDAKGLLTALAASGFRRLVEAQEFRQAEAGGDAHAQQIAAGLGYIDFALENPALFRLMFTSEKP
;
A
#
# COMPACT_ATOMS: atom_id res chain seq x y z
N MET A 1 4.66 47.82 20.94
CA MET A 1 4.36 46.47 21.45
C MET A 1 4.37 45.51 20.28
N THR A 2 5.43 44.70 20.24
CA THR A 2 5.85 43.77 19.20
C THR A 2 5.26 42.38 19.41
N ALA A 3 5.13 41.65 18.29
CA ALA A 3 5.15 40.19 18.15
C ALA A 3 3.96 39.37 18.70
N SER A 4 3.03 39.01 17.81
CA SER A 4 2.27 37.74 17.92
C SER A 4 1.65 37.31 16.58
N LYS A 5 2.49 37.00 15.57
CA LYS A 5 2.01 36.39 14.31
C LYS A 5 2.88 35.24 13.79
N THR A 6 3.94 34.87 14.52
CA THR A 6 4.93 33.87 14.05
C THR A 6 4.68 32.46 14.60
N ALA A 7 3.89 32.30 15.67
CA ALA A 7 3.70 31.01 16.32
C ALA A 7 2.71 30.05 15.61
N SER A 8 1.76 30.58 14.83
CA SER A 8 0.68 29.78 14.23
C SER A 8 1.09 29.00 12.97
N ARG A 9 2.20 29.39 12.30
CA ARG A 9 2.62 28.77 11.02
C ARG A 9 3.50 27.52 11.18
N ARG A 10 3.97 27.22 12.40
CA ARG A 10 4.83 26.05 12.68
C ARG A 10 4.04 24.81 13.12
N ALA A 11 2.88 24.98 13.75
CA ALA A 11 2.06 23.90 14.29
C ALA A 11 1.16 23.15 13.28
N SER A 12 1.15 23.59 12.01
CA SER A 12 0.41 22.92 10.92
C SER A 12 1.26 21.99 10.05
N LYS A 13 2.59 22.05 10.14
CA LYS A 13 3.49 21.19 9.34
C LYS A 13 3.69 19.79 9.94
N ASP A 14 3.58 19.65 11.26
CA ASP A 14 3.90 18.40 11.97
C ASP A 14 2.79 17.34 11.93
N ARG A 15 1.55 17.72 11.55
CA ARG A 15 0.42 16.78 11.50
C ARG A 15 0.17 16.15 10.12
N TYR A 16 0.84 16.61 9.07
CA TYR A 16 0.55 16.17 7.70
C TYR A 16 1.53 15.14 7.10
N HIS A 17 2.63 14.75 7.78
CA HIS A 17 3.72 14.05 7.09
C HIS A 17 4.02 12.61 7.54
N HIS A 18 3.39 12.10 8.60
CA HIS A 18 3.65 10.70 9.00
C HIS A 18 2.92 9.69 8.09
N GLY A 19 1.75 10.05 7.58
CA GLY A 19 1.00 9.23 6.63
C GLY A 19 1.53 9.36 5.19
N ASP A 20 1.89 10.56 4.77
CA ASP A 20 2.24 10.81 3.36
C ASP A 20 3.52 10.08 2.95
N LEU A 21 4.56 10.12 3.80
CA LEU A 21 5.80 9.39 3.52
C LEU A 21 5.60 7.87 3.56
N LYS A 22 4.89 7.34 4.56
CA LYS A 22 4.60 5.90 4.64
C LYS A 22 3.83 5.42 3.41
N MET A 23 2.82 6.18 2.98
CA MET A 23 2.03 5.86 1.80
C MET A 23 2.82 6.05 0.50
N ALA A 24 3.66 7.07 0.39
CA ALA A 24 4.55 7.27 -0.75
C ALA A 24 5.54 6.09 -0.89
N LEU A 25 6.07 5.60 0.23
CA LEU A 25 6.93 4.42 0.25
C LEU A 25 6.18 3.15 -0.15
N LEU A 26 4.92 2.97 0.27
CA LEU A 26 4.09 1.83 -0.18
C LEU A 26 3.77 1.89 -1.67
N ARG A 27 3.42 3.08 -2.21
CA ARG A 27 3.20 3.26 -3.65
C ARG A 27 4.47 2.99 -4.46
N ALA A 28 5.61 3.48 -3.99
CA ALA A 28 6.89 3.21 -4.62
C ALA A 28 7.26 1.72 -4.54
N ALA A 29 6.98 1.06 -3.41
CA ALA A 29 7.19 -0.38 -3.26
C ALA A 29 6.33 -1.20 -4.23
N GLU A 30 5.05 -0.84 -4.38
CA GLU A 30 4.15 -1.52 -5.32
C GLU A 30 4.61 -1.36 -6.77
N ALA A 31 5.00 -0.14 -7.17
CA ALA A 31 5.54 0.10 -8.49
C ALA A 31 6.85 -0.66 -8.73
N GLU A 32 7.75 -0.69 -7.75
CA GLU A 32 8.99 -1.46 -7.83
C GLU A 32 8.73 -2.96 -7.98
N LEU A 33 7.79 -3.50 -7.21
CA LEU A 33 7.38 -4.90 -7.27
C LEU A 33 6.76 -5.24 -8.64
N ALA A 34 5.92 -4.36 -9.17
CA ALA A 34 5.25 -4.56 -10.46
C ALA A 34 6.22 -4.51 -11.64
N GLU A 35 7.20 -3.60 -11.61
CA GLU A 35 8.16 -3.40 -12.70
C GLU A 35 9.30 -4.42 -12.67
N ASN A 36 9.87 -4.71 -11.49
CA ASN A 36 11.13 -5.45 -11.37
C ASN A 36 10.98 -6.81 -10.67
N GLY A 37 9.79 -7.12 -10.14
CA GLY A 37 9.54 -8.37 -9.42
C GLY A 37 10.17 -8.41 -8.02
N ILE A 38 9.84 -9.46 -7.26
CA ILE A 38 10.27 -9.61 -5.86
C ILE A 38 11.78 -9.87 -5.72
N GLU A 39 12.38 -10.59 -6.67
CA GLU A 39 13.81 -10.94 -6.66
C GLU A 39 14.73 -9.71 -6.74
N SER A 40 14.29 -8.67 -7.44
CA SER A 40 15.05 -7.42 -7.59
C SER A 40 14.64 -6.36 -6.56
N PHE A 41 13.69 -6.66 -5.68
CA PHE A 41 13.12 -5.70 -4.75
C PHE A 41 14.13 -5.27 -3.68
N SER A 42 14.30 -3.97 -3.47
CA SER A 42 15.17 -3.45 -2.41
C SER A 42 14.70 -2.13 -1.82
N LEU A 43 14.99 -1.91 -0.54
CA LEU A 43 14.70 -0.62 0.12
C LEU A 43 15.36 0.57 -0.57
N ARG A 44 16.54 0.37 -1.15
CA ARG A 44 17.26 1.42 -1.89
C ARG A 44 16.52 1.82 -3.16
N ALA A 45 16.02 0.85 -3.94
CA ALA A 45 15.23 1.13 -5.13
C ALA A 45 13.94 1.88 -4.77
N VAL A 46 13.25 1.44 -3.71
CA VAL A 46 12.05 2.13 -3.20
C VAL A 46 12.37 3.56 -2.76
N ALA A 47 13.44 3.80 -1.99
CA ALA A 47 13.83 5.14 -1.56
C ALA A 47 14.11 6.06 -2.76
N LYS A 48 14.84 5.54 -3.76
CA LYS A 48 15.15 6.27 -5.00
C LYS A 48 13.86 6.64 -5.74
N ARG A 49 12.94 5.69 -5.90
CA ARG A 49 11.66 5.90 -6.58
C ARG A 49 10.76 6.90 -5.84
N ALA A 50 10.73 6.83 -4.52
CA ALA A 50 9.97 7.77 -3.69
C ALA A 50 10.62 9.16 -3.56
N GLY A 51 11.85 9.35 -4.05
CA GLY A 51 12.56 10.64 -3.97
C GLY A 51 13.00 11.01 -2.55
N VAL A 52 13.29 10.02 -1.70
CA VAL A 52 13.59 10.22 -0.28
C VAL A 52 14.97 9.69 0.10
N SER A 53 15.41 9.97 1.33
CA SER A 53 16.69 9.49 1.83
C SER A 53 16.70 7.96 1.94
N HIS A 54 17.88 7.36 1.79
CA HIS A 54 18.05 5.90 1.78
C HIS A 54 17.63 5.25 3.11
N GLY A 55 17.71 5.96 4.22
CA GLY A 55 17.31 5.48 5.55
C GLY A 55 15.80 5.55 5.81
N ALA A 56 15.04 6.30 5.01
CA ALA A 56 13.61 6.52 5.25
C ALA A 56 12.79 5.20 5.23
N PRO A 57 12.95 4.30 4.24
CA PRO A 57 12.19 3.04 4.26
C PRO A 57 12.51 2.17 5.49
N ALA A 58 13.79 2.03 5.84
CA ALA A 58 14.21 1.24 7.00
C ALA A 58 13.68 1.83 8.31
N HIS A 59 13.60 3.16 8.43
CA HIS A 59 13.02 3.81 9.60
C HIS A 59 11.53 3.48 9.78
N HIS A 60 10.76 3.43 8.69
CA HIS A 60 9.32 3.17 8.74
C HIS A 60 8.96 1.68 8.80
N PHE A 61 9.76 0.83 8.16
CA PHE A 61 9.41 -0.57 7.90
C PHE A 61 10.45 -1.57 8.39
N LYS A 62 11.52 -1.11 9.05
CA LYS A 62 12.67 -1.89 9.53
C LYS A 62 13.55 -2.45 8.40
N ASP A 63 12.98 -3.27 7.53
CA ASP A 63 13.67 -3.97 6.44
C ASP A 63 12.75 -4.15 5.22
N ALA A 64 13.28 -4.75 4.13
CA ALA A 64 12.52 -5.00 2.91
C ALA A 64 11.32 -5.91 3.17
N LYS A 65 11.47 -6.91 4.04
CA LYS A 65 10.41 -7.83 4.42
C LYS A 65 9.28 -7.11 5.16
N GLY A 66 9.59 -6.20 6.08
CA GLY A 66 8.60 -5.39 6.78
C GLY A 66 7.83 -4.47 5.85
N LEU A 67 8.49 -3.93 4.82
CA LEU A 67 7.83 -3.14 3.79
C LEU A 67 6.90 -4.00 2.91
N LEU A 68 7.38 -5.16 2.45
CA LEU A 68 6.58 -6.11 1.68
C LEU A 68 5.39 -6.65 2.48
N THR A 69 5.57 -6.90 3.78
CA THR A 69 4.48 -7.29 4.69
C THR A 69 3.43 -6.20 4.79
N ALA A 70 3.85 -4.94 4.96
CA ALA A 70 2.94 -3.81 5.03
C ALA A 70 2.20 -3.60 3.70
N LEU A 71 2.87 -3.83 2.58
CA LEU A 71 2.27 -3.78 1.24
C LEU A 71 1.25 -4.90 1.04
N ALA A 72 1.56 -6.15 1.41
CA ALA A 72 0.63 -7.28 1.38
C ALA A 72 -0.61 -7.01 2.25
N ALA A 73 -0.43 -6.49 3.46
CA ALA A 73 -1.54 -6.09 4.32
C ALA A 73 -2.42 -4.99 3.68
N SER A 74 -1.83 -4.09 2.91
CA SER A 74 -2.59 -3.11 2.12
C SER A 74 -3.33 -3.74 0.94
N GLY A 75 -2.73 -4.74 0.30
CA GLY A 75 -3.37 -5.53 -0.74
C GLY A 75 -4.59 -6.29 -0.24
N PHE A 76 -4.52 -6.92 0.94
CA PHE A 76 -5.68 -7.60 1.52
C PHE A 76 -6.86 -6.67 1.81
N ARG A 77 -6.61 -5.43 2.25
CA ARG A 77 -7.68 -4.43 2.42
C ARG A 77 -8.33 -4.07 1.08
N ARG A 78 -7.52 -3.81 0.05
CA ARG A 78 -8.00 -3.52 -1.31
C ARG A 78 -8.75 -4.70 -1.93
N LEU A 79 -8.34 -5.93 -1.65
CA LEU A 79 -9.07 -7.13 -2.08
C LEU A 79 -10.46 -7.17 -1.45
N VAL A 80 -10.58 -6.93 -0.14
CA VAL A 80 -11.89 -6.86 0.52
C VAL A 80 -12.76 -5.77 -0.10
N GLU A 81 -12.20 -4.57 -0.33
CA GLU A 81 -12.91 -3.46 -0.99
C GLU A 81 -13.42 -3.86 -2.40
N ALA A 82 -12.63 -4.59 -3.18
CA ALA A 82 -13.04 -5.08 -4.51
C ALA A 82 -14.16 -6.11 -4.44
N GLN A 83 -14.15 -6.98 -3.44
CA GLN A 83 -15.24 -7.95 -3.20
C GLN A 83 -16.52 -7.24 -2.76
N GLU A 84 -16.42 -6.30 -1.81
CA GLU A 84 -17.54 -5.50 -1.32
C GLU A 84 -18.18 -4.66 -2.44
N PHE A 85 -17.36 -4.11 -3.34
CA PHE A 85 -17.84 -3.37 -4.51
C PHE A 85 -18.75 -4.23 -5.39
N ARG A 86 -18.33 -5.45 -5.74
CA ARG A 86 -19.16 -6.38 -6.53
C ARG A 86 -20.41 -6.84 -5.77
N GLN A 87 -20.28 -7.06 -4.48
CA GLN A 87 -21.39 -7.48 -3.62
C GLN A 87 -22.48 -6.41 -3.50
N ALA A 88 -22.11 -5.12 -3.50
CA ALA A 88 -23.04 -4.00 -3.47
C ALA A 88 -23.91 -3.92 -4.74
N GLU A 89 -23.43 -4.44 -5.87
CA GLU A 89 -24.15 -4.50 -7.15
C GLU A 89 -24.97 -5.79 -7.32
N ALA A 90 -24.80 -6.77 -6.41
CA ALA A 90 -25.40 -8.09 -6.52
C ALA A 90 -26.79 -8.19 -5.84
N GLY A 91 -27.54 -9.22 -6.21
CA GLY A 91 -28.79 -9.58 -5.54
C GLY A 91 -28.58 -9.94 -4.06
N GLY A 92 -29.64 -9.84 -3.25
CA GLY A 92 -29.57 -10.02 -1.80
C GLY A 92 -29.50 -11.48 -1.32
N ASP A 93 -29.59 -12.48 -2.21
CA ASP A 93 -29.48 -13.88 -1.82
C ASP A 93 -28.02 -14.32 -1.63
N ALA A 94 -27.81 -15.30 -0.74
CA ALA A 94 -26.46 -15.73 -0.35
C ALA A 94 -25.63 -16.28 -1.53
N HIS A 95 -26.28 -16.90 -2.52
CA HIS A 95 -25.59 -17.47 -3.67
C HIS A 95 -25.09 -16.36 -4.62
N ALA A 96 -25.92 -15.37 -4.92
CA ALA A 96 -25.52 -14.19 -5.68
C ALA A 96 -24.38 -13.42 -4.98
N GLN A 97 -24.46 -13.24 -3.66
CA GLN A 97 -23.42 -12.60 -2.86
C GLN A 97 -22.08 -13.36 -2.90
N GLN A 98 -22.12 -14.69 -2.86
CA GLN A 98 -20.92 -15.52 -2.95
C GLN A 98 -20.26 -15.43 -4.34
N ILE A 99 -21.05 -15.45 -5.41
CA ILE A 99 -20.54 -15.26 -6.78
C ILE A 99 -19.89 -13.88 -6.91
N ALA A 100 -20.54 -12.82 -6.42
CA ALA A 100 -20.03 -11.47 -6.50
C ALA A 100 -18.69 -11.30 -5.77
N ALA A 101 -18.55 -11.86 -4.57
CA ALA A 101 -17.28 -11.88 -3.86
C ALA A 101 -16.19 -12.65 -4.61
N GLY A 102 -16.54 -13.74 -5.30
CA GLY A 102 -15.62 -14.49 -6.17
C GLY A 102 -15.17 -13.68 -7.39
N LEU A 103 -16.08 -12.92 -8.01
CA LEU A 103 -15.75 -12.03 -9.13
C LEU A 103 -14.82 -10.91 -8.68
N GLY A 104 -15.09 -10.25 -7.55
CA GLY A 104 -14.21 -9.20 -7.02
C GLY A 104 -12.80 -9.71 -6.69
N TYR A 105 -12.68 -10.97 -6.24
CA TYR A 105 -11.39 -11.63 -6.06
C TYR A 105 -10.62 -11.80 -7.39
N ILE A 106 -11.32 -12.25 -8.44
CA ILE A 106 -10.72 -12.45 -9.77
C ILE A 106 -10.32 -11.11 -10.38
N ASP A 107 -11.19 -10.10 -10.33
CA ASP A 107 -10.89 -8.75 -10.84
C ASP A 107 -9.63 -8.18 -10.17
N PHE A 108 -9.58 -8.24 -8.84
CA PHE A 108 -8.42 -7.76 -8.10
C PHE A 108 -7.13 -8.50 -8.50
N ALA A 109 -7.19 -9.82 -8.68
CA ALA A 109 -6.04 -10.63 -9.09
C ALA A 109 -5.56 -10.29 -10.51
N LEU A 110 -6.48 -10.04 -11.44
CA LEU A 110 -6.17 -9.69 -12.83
C LEU A 110 -5.61 -8.27 -12.95
N GLU A 111 -6.14 -7.32 -12.19
CA GLU A 111 -5.69 -5.93 -12.19
C GLU A 111 -4.36 -5.74 -11.44
N ASN A 112 -4.08 -6.57 -10.44
CA ASN A 112 -2.95 -6.40 -9.53
C ASN A 112 -2.07 -7.67 -9.40
N PRO A 113 -1.59 -8.29 -10.51
CA PRO A 113 -1.00 -9.63 -10.48
C PRO A 113 0.26 -9.73 -9.61
N ALA A 114 1.11 -8.70 -9.58
CA ALA A 114 2.32 -8.69 -8.77
C ALA A 114 2.02 -8.58 -7.26
N LEU A 115 1.08 -7.70 -6.90
CA LEU A 115 0.63 -7.53 -5.52
C LEU A 115 -0.12 -8.78 -5.03
N PHE A 116 -0.97 -9.35 -5.87
CA PHE A 116 -1.69 -10.58 -5.56
C PHE A 116 -0.74 -11.76 -5.33
N ARG A 117 0.30 -11.91 -6.16
CA ARG A 117 1.35 -12.91 -5.93
C ARG A 117 2.04 -12.67 -4.59
N LEU A 118 2.43 -11.43 -4.27
CA LEU A 118 3.04 -11.10 -2.97
C LEU A 118 2.13 -11.49 -1.78
N MET A 119 0.81 -11.27 -1.90
CA MET A 119 -0.14 -11.56 -0.81
C MET A 119 -0.27 -13.05 -0.50
N PHE A 120 -0.24 -13.90 -1.53
CA PHE A 120 -0.58 -15.33 -1.41
C PHE A 120 0.63 -16.28 -1.54
N THR A 121 1.81 -15.77 -1.93
CA THR A 121 3.02 -16.57 -1.97
C THR A 121 3.64 -16.70 -0.57
N SER A 122 3.98 -17.93 -0.18
CA SER A 122 4.69 -18.24 1.08
C SER A 122 6.21 -18.15 0.95
N GLU A 123 6.73 -17.84 -0.23
CA GLU A 123 8.15 -17.54 -0.44
C GLU A 123 8.46 -16.26 0.33
N LYS A 124 9.04 -16.47 1.51
CA LYS A 124 9.79 -15.44 2.19
C LYS A 124 10.85 -14.92 1.21
N PRO A 125 11.02 -13.60 1.08
CA PRO A 125 12.33 -13.06 0.77
C PRO A 125 13.33 -13.45 1.85
#